data_AF-A0A2R6G0D1-F1
#
_entry.id   AF-A0A2R6G0D1-F1
#
_cell.length_a   1.000
_cell.length_b   1.000
_cell.length_c   1.000
_cell.angle_alpha   90.00
_cell.angle_beta   90.00
_cell.angle_gamma   90.00
#
_symmetry.space_group_name_H-M   'P 1'
#
loop_
_entity.id
_entity.type
_entity.pdbx_description
1 polymer ?
#
loop_
_entity_poly.entity_id
_entity_poly.type
_entity_poly.pdbx_seq_one_letter_code
_entity_poly.pdbx_strand_id
1 'polypeptide(L)'
;MATETLDQRASHIRGLTVTSIATLAGIAAALVTTMIATGPQDTVSIAVLGAFVIGQFPLLQVVGIETESLSAKDYLYITFMTFSLWYVTWAILLTTGTTL
;
A
#
# COMPACT_ATOMS: atom_id res chain seq x y z
N MET A 1 9.92 25.25 -22.72
CA MET A 1 8.58 25.59 -22.20
C MET A 1 7.53 24.48 -22.40
N ALA A 2 7.30 23.90 -23.60
CA ALA A 2 6.34 22.78 -23.75
C ALA A 2 6.80 21.48 -23.03
N THR A 3 8.09 21.14 -23.14
CA THR A 3 8.67 19.93 -22.54
C THR A 3 8.65 19.94 -21.00
N GLU A 4 8.92 21.09 -20.39
CA GLU A 4 8.89 21.25 -18.91
C GLU A 4 7.50 20.97 -18.33
N THR A 5 6.42 21.36 -19.04
CA THR A 5 5.05 21.08 -18.59
C THR A 5 4.64 19.62 -18.72
N LEU A 6 5.25 18.87 -19.65
CA LEU A 6 5.01 17.45 -19.83
C LEU A 6 5.67 16.63 -18.71
N ASP A 7 6.92 16.96 -18.36
CA ASP A 7 7.66 16.32 -17.26
C ASP A 7 7.01 16.57 -15.88
N GLN A 8 6.50 17.79 -15.65
CA GLN A 8 5.80 18.10 -14.41
C GLN A 8 4.48 17.31 -14.27
N ARG A 9 3.73 17.11 -15.36
CA ARG A 9 2.53 16.27 -15.33
C ARG A 9 2.86 14.80 -15.09
N ALA A 10 3.89 14.27 -15.75
CA ALA A 10 4.30 12.88 -15.59
C ALA A 10 4.73 12.56 -14.15
N SER A 11 5.53 13.43 -13.54
CA SER A 11 5.94 13.28 -12.13
C SER A 11 4.76 13.32 -11.15
N HIS A 12 3.79 14.21 -11.39
CA HIS A 12 2.59 14.29 -10.56
C HIS A 12 1.73 13.03 -10.66
N ILE A 13 1.50 12.53 -11.88
CA ILE A 13 0.74 11.29 -12.12
C ILE A 13 1.44 10.11 -11.46
N ARG A 14 2.78 10.00 -11.57
CA ARG A 14 3.55 8.93 -10.91
C ARG A 14 3.34 8.95 -9.40
N GLY A 15 3.44 10.11 -8.76
CA GLY A 15 3.20 10.23 -7.32
C GLY A 15 1.78 9.84 -6.92
N LEU A 16 0.78 10.26 -7.71
CA LEU A 16 -0.62 9.95 -7.44
C LEU A 16 -0.90 8.45 -7.57
N THR A 17 -0.38 7.80 -8.62
CA THR A 17 -0.51 6.36 -8.83
C THR A 17 0.13 5.56 -7.70
N VAL A 18 1.34 5.94 -7.24
CA VAL A 18 2.01 5.27 -6.12
C VAL A 18 1.16 5.37 -4.86
N THR A 19 0.67 6.56 -4.52
CA THR A 19 -0.15 6.76 -3.32
C THR A 19 -1.47 6.01 -3.40
N SER A 20 -2.16 6.04 -4.55
CA SER A 20 -3.43 5.31 -4.74
C SER A 20 -3.25 3.80 -4.64
N ILE A 21 -2.17 3.23 -5.20
CA ILE A 21 -1.88 1.80 -5.08
C ILE A 21 -1.52 1.46 -3.63
N ALA A 22 -0.72 2.30 -2.98
CA ALA A 22 -0.32 2.12 -1.58
C ALA A 22 -1.55 2.03 -0.66
N THR A 23 -2.48 2.97 -0.82
CA THR A 23 -3.70 3.02 -0.03
C THR A 23 -4.66 1.86 -0.35
N LEU A 24 -4.91 1.57 -1.62
CA LEU A 24 -5.81 0.47 -2.00
C LEU A 24 -5.29 -0.88 -1.49
N ALA A 25 -3.98 -1.14 -1.56
CA ALA A 25 -3.43 -2.39 -1.04
C ALA A 25 -3.46 -2.45 0.49
N GLY A 26 -3.32 -1.31 1.19
CA GLY A 26 -3.52 -1.26 2.66
C GLY A 26 -4.94 -1.68 3.07
N ILE A 27 -5.97 -1.20 2.37
CA ILE A 27 -7.36 -1.61 2.61
C ILE A 27 -7.55 -3.09 2.30
N ALA A 28 -7.07 -3.56 1.14
CA ALA A 28 -7.16 -4.95 0.75
C ALA A 28 -6.48 -5.88 1.76
N ALA A 29 -5.29 -5.51 2.24
CA ALA A 29 -4.58 -6.23 3.28
C ALA A 29 -5.41 -6.32 4.58
N ALA A 30 -6.11 -5.26 4.97
CA ALA A 30 -6.91 -5.26 6.19
C ALA A 30 -8.12 -6.19 6.08
N LEU A 31 -8.78 -6.20 4.92
CA LEU A 31 -9.89 -7.13 4.64
C LEU A 31 -9.42 -8.59 4.66
N VAL A 32 -8.29 -8.90 4.01
CA VAL A 32 -7.68 -10.24 4.04
C VAL A 32 -7.28 -10.61 5.47
N THR A 33 -6.76 -9.66 6.24
CA THR A 33 -6.41 -9.88 7.65
C THR A 33 -7.64 -10.21 8.47
N THR A 34 -8.77 -9.52 8.28
CA THR A 34 -10.03 -9.82 8.98
C THR A 34 -10.59 -11.21 8.64
N MET A 35 -10.33 -11.73 7.44
CA MET A 35 -10.75 -13.09 7.06
C MET A 35 -9.89 -14.20 7.66
N ILE A 36 -8.61 -13.94 7.92
CA ILE A 36 -7.64 -14.99 8.30
C ILE A 36 -7.25 -14.88 9.77
N ALA A 37 -7.08 -13.66 10.31
CA ALA A 37 -6.63 -13.46 11.68
C ALA A 37 -7.76 -13.78 12.66
N THR A 38 -7.43 -14.56 13.69
CA THR A 38 -8.39 -14.94 14.74
C THR A 38 -8.53 -13.87 15.82
N GLY A 39 -7.64 -12.88 15.85
CA GLY A 39 -7.73 -11.76 16.77
C GLY A 39 -6.59 -10.75 16.65
N PRO A 40 -6.59 -9.72 17.50
CA PRO A 40 -5.62 -8.60 17.45
C PRO A 40 -4.18 -9.02 17.75
N GLN A 41 -3.98 -10.13 18.47
CA GLN A 41 -2.68 -10.63 18.91
C GLN A 41 -2.07 -11.62 17.90
N ASP A 42 -2.79 -11.92 16.82
CA ASP A 42 -2.39 -12.94 15.85
C ASP A 42 -1.25 -12.42 14.95
N THR A 43 -0.12 -13.12 14.94
CA THR A 43 1.05 -12.75 14.13
C THR A 43 0.83 -12.96 12.63
N VAL A 44 -0.20 -13.71 12.24
CA VAL A 44 -0.61 -13.85 10.83
C VAL A 44 -0.91 -12.50 10.19
N SER A 45 -1.43 -11.56 10.97
CA SER A 45 -1.73 -10.18 10.52
C SER A 45 -0.49 -9.45 9.99
N ILE A 46 0.66 -9.64 10.63
CA ILE A 46 1.96 -9.07 10.22
C ILE A 46 2.45 -9.74 8.94
N ALA A 47 2.24 -11.05 8.80
CA ALA A 47 2.61 -11.77 7.58
C ALA A 47 1.79 -11.30 6.37
N VAL A 48 0.48 -11.04 6.54
CA VAL A 48 -0.38 -10.48 5.48
C VAL A 48 0.09 -9.10 5.07
N LEU A 49 0.39 -8.22 6.02
CA LEU A 49 0.97 -6.91 5.73
C LEU A 49 2.27 -7.04 4.92
N GLY A 50 3.19 -7.90 5.38
CA GLY A 50 4.46 -8.14 4.69
C GLY A 50 4.27 -8.64 3.26
N ALA A 51 3.32 -9.55 3.04
CA ALA A 51 2.98 -10.06 1.71
C ALA A 51 2.45 -8.96 0.79
N PHE A 52 1.58 -8.08 1.28
CA PHE A 52 1.05 -6.96 0.50
C PHE A 52 2.10 -5.90 0.21
N VAL A 53 2.99 -5.57 1.16
CA VAL A 53 4.10 -4.64 0.94
C VAL A 53 5.06 -5.19 -0.13
N ILE A 54 5.44 -6.47 -0.03
CA ILE A 54 6.33 -7.10 -1.02
C ILE A 54 5.63 -7.21 -2.38
N GLY A 55 4.34 -7.56 -2.40
CA GLY A 55 3.52 -7.69 -3.61
C GLY A 55 3.23 -6.35 -4.30
N GLN A 56 3.34 -5.22 -3.62
CA GLN A 56 3.19 -3.90 -4.23
C GLN A 56 4.33 -3.57 -5.20
N PHE A 57 5.54 -4.05 -4.96
CA PHE A 57 6.68 -3.79 -5.85
C PHE A 57 6.50 -4.37 -7.27
N PRO A 58 6.15 -5.66 -7.46
CA PRO A 58 5.86 -6.18 -8.79
C PRO A 58 4.60 -5.51 -9.40
N LEU A 59 3.62 -5.13 -8.59
CA LEU A 59 2.44 -4.41 -9.09
C LEU A 59 2.83 -3.03 -9.67
N LEU A 60 3.72 -2.30 -9.01
CA LEU A 60 4.24 -1.02 -9.51
C LEU A 60 5.03 -1.20 -10.81
N GLN A 61 5.82 -2.27 -10.93
CA GLN A 61 6.51 -2.61 -12.18
C GLN A 61 5.53 -2.90 -13.33
N VAL A 62 4.45 -3.64 -13.07
CA VAL A 62 3.41 -3.93 -14.09
C VAL A 62 2.71 -2.66 -14.58
N VAL A 63 2.53 -1.67 -13.71
CA VAL A 63 1.94 -0.37 -14.05
C VAL A 63 2.91 0.54 -14.83
N GLY A 64 4.13 0.06 -15.10
CA GLY A 64 5.15 0.80 -15.85
C GLY A 64 5.93 1.81 -15.01
N ILE A 65 5.85 1.70 -13.67
CA ILE A 65 6.69 2.48 -12.77
C ILE A 65 7.99 1.71 -12.57
N GLU A 66 9.08 2.24 -13.14
CA GLU A 66 10.42 1.71 -12.90
C GLU A 66 10.73 1.78 -11.40
N THR A 67 10.73 0.63 -10.73
CA THR A 67 11.07 0.53 -9.30
C THR A 67 12.57 0.71 -9.06
N GLU A 68 13.41 0.54 -10.08
CA GLU A 68 14.86 0.76 -10.00
C GLU A 68 15.24 2.23 -9.80
N SER A 69 14.36 3.17 -10.17
CA SER A 69 14.56 4.60 -9.93
C SER A 69 14.01 5.08 -8.58
N LEU A 70 13.40 4.19 -7.79
CA LEU A 70 12.87 4.54 -6.47
C LEU A 70 14.01 4.66 -5.46
N SER A 71 14.03 5.76 -4.73
CA SER A 71 14.97 5.96 -3.64
C SER A 71 14.51 5.19 -2.39
N ALA A 72 15.43 4.93 -1.46
CA ALA A 72 15.09 4.32 -0.16
C ALA A 72 13.97 5.07 0.59
N LYS A 73 13.87 6.39 0.39
CA LYS A 73 12.77 7.22 0.92
C LYS A 73 11.40 6.81 0.35
N ASP A 74 11.34 6.46 -0.93
CA ASP A 74 10.09 6.09 -1.60
C ASP A 74 9.61 4.71 -1.13
N TYR A 75 10.55 3.77 -0.94
CA TYR A 75 10.27 2.48 -0.33
C TYR A 75 9.72 2.62 1.09
N LEU A 76 10.32 3.50 1.91
CA LEU A 76 9.84 3.80 3.25
C LEU A 76 8.43 4.41 3.22
N TYR A 77 8.20 5.36 2.30
CA TYR A 77 6.90 5.99 2.14
C TYR A 77 5.81 4.99 1.78
N ILE A 78 6.03 4.14 0.77
CA ILE A 78 5.06 3.11 0.35
C ILE A 78 4.75 2.16 1.51
N THR A 79 5.80 1.63 2.15
CA THR A 79 5.65 0.71 3.28
C THR A 79 4.87 1.36 4.43
N PHE A 80 5.22 2.60 4.78
CA PHE A 80 4.56 3.34 5.86
C PHE A 80 3.09 3.65 5.56
N MET A 81 2.79 4.06 4.33
CA MET A 81 1.42 4.36 3.91
C MET A 81 0.55 3.11 3.91
N THR A 82 1.05 2.00 3.36
CA THR A 82 0.36 0.71 3.36
C THR A 82 0.11 0.22 4.78
N PHE A 83 1.13 0.29 5.65
CA PHE A 83 1.01 -0.06 7.07
C PHE A 83 -0.06 0.79 7.78
N SER A 84 0.01 2.12 7.61
CA SER A 84 -0.90 3.04 8.30
C SER A 84 -2.35 2.76 7.93
N LEU A 85 -2.62 2.56 6.64
CA LEU A 85 -3.99 2.35 6.18
C LEU A 85 -4.51 0.94 6.50
N TRP A 86 -3.65 -0.08 6.43
CA TRP A 86 -3.94 -1.42 6.93
C TRP A 86 -4.32 -1.39 8.42
N TYR A 87 -3.48 -0.75 9.25
CA TYR A 87 -3.67 -0.69 10.69
C TYR A 87 -4.97 0.03 11.07
N VAL A 88 -5.24 1.20 10.48
CA VAL A 88 -6.46 1.97 10.75
C VAL A 88 -7.70 1.18 10.34
N THR A 89 -7.69 0.58 9.13
CA THR A 89 -8.84 -0.18 8.63
C THR A 89 -9.09 -1.41 9.51
N TRP A 90 -8.05 -2.16 9.85
CA TRP A 90 -8.17 -3.36 10.67
C TRP A 90 -8.59 -3.04 12.11
N ALA A 91 -8.09 -1.96 12.70
CA ALA A 91 -8.53 -1.48 14.02
C ALA A 91 -10.02 -1.11 14.05
N ILE A 92 -10.54 -0.49 12.98
CA ILE A 92 -11.97 -0.18 12.85
C ILE A 92 -12.79 -1.47 12.75
N LEU A 93 -12.35 -2.45 11.95
CA LEU A 93 -13.04 -3.73 11.80
C LEU A 93 -13.11 -4.50 13.12
N LEU A 94 -11.99 -4.57 13.86
CA LEU A 94 -11.93 -5.17 15.19
C LEU A 94 -12.85 -4.45 16.20
N THR A 95 -12.88 -3.11 16.17
CA THR A 95 -13.70 -2.30 17.09
C THR A 95 -15.20 -2.47 16.81
N THR A 96 -15.57 -2.60 15.53
CA THR A 96 -16.96 -2.80 15.12
C THR A 96 -17.44 -4.24 15.28
N GLY A 97 -16.53 -5.18 15.58
CA GLY A 97 -16.85 -6.61 15.66
C GLY A 97 -17.31 -7.19 14.33
N THR A 98 -16.94 -6.56 13.22
CA THR A 98 -17.36 -6.99 11.88
C THR A 98 -16.63 -8.27 11.49
N THR A 99 -17.40 -9.27 11.07
CA THR A 99 -16.91 -10.53 10.49
C THR A 99 -17.33 -10.55 9.02
N LEU A 100 -16.40 -10.97 8.14
CA LEU A 100 -16.61 -11.07 6.69
C LEU A 100 -17.01 -12.49 6.30
#